data_AF-A0AA44Q7Z4-F1
#
_entry.id   AF-A0AA44Q7Z4-F1
#
_cell.length_a   1.000
_cell.length_b   1.000
_cell.length_c   1.000
_cell.angle_alpha   90.00
_cell.angle_beta   90.00
_cell.angle_gamma   90.00
#
_symmetry.space_group_name_H-M   'P 1'
#
loop_
_entity.id
_entity.type
_entity.pdbx_description
1 polymer ?
#
loop_
_entity_poly.entity_id
_entity_poly.type
_entity_poly.pdbx_seq_one_letter_code
_entity_poly.pdbx_strand_id
1 'polypeptide(L)' 'MGDSLSVADLVEVTDNKDSNPVVTVGSYDTSKEGDIQVEVTATDASGNSTTVTVSVKVVEKDTEAPVVTAKQG' A
#
# COMPACT_ATOMS: atom_id res chain seq x y z
N MET A 1 -6.65 3.46 -11.15
CA MET A 1 -5.60 4.15 -10.38
C MET A 1 -6.34 4.84 -9.26
N GLY A 2 -6.46 4.21 -8.10
CA GLY A 2 -7.46 4.70 -7.14
C GLY A 2 -7.59 4.00 -5.81
N ASP A 3 -6.85 2.94 -5.50
CA ASP A 3 -6.76 2.48 -4.12
C ASP A 3 -5.58 3.19 -3.47
N SER A 4 -5.83 3.91 -2.38
CA SER A 4 -4.76 4.42 -1.53
C SER A 4 -4.06 3.22 -0.90
N LEU A 5 -2.75 3.10 -1.12
CA LEU A 5 -1.97 2.06 -0.47
C LEU A 5 -2.06 2.25 1.05
N SER A 6 -2.60 1.25 1.75
CA SER A 6 -2.55 1.25 3.19
C SER A 6 -1.16 0.77 3.63
N VAL A 7 -0.60 1.45 4.63
CA VAL A 7 0.73 1.09 5.16
C VAL A 7 0.74 -0.35 5.66
N ALA A 8 -0.36 -0.79 6.28
CA ALA A 8 -0.52 -2.12 6.82
C ALA A 8 -0.51 -3.22 5.74
N ASP A 9 -0.87 -2.90 4.49
CA ASP A 9 -0.78 -3.84 3.38
C ASP A 9 0.66 -3.93 2.82
N LEU A 10 1.49 -2.91 3.07
CA LEU A 10 2.85 -2.84 2.55
C LEU A 10 3.88 -3.42 3.51
N VAL A 11 3.74 -3.15 4.81
CA VAL A 11 4.73 -3.50 5.83
C VAL A 11 4.08 -3.81 7.18
N GLU A 12 4.75 -4.66 7.94
CA GLU A 12 4.52 -4.82 9.38
C GLU A 12 5.63 -4.09 10.13
N VAL A 13 5.27 -3.30 11.14
CA VAL A 13 6.23 -2.51 11.94
C VAL A 13 6.09 -2.89 13.40
N THR A 14 7.19 -3.35 14.00
CA THR A 14 7.27 -3.71 15.42
C THR A 14 8.51 -3.05 16.02
N ASP A 15 8.40 -2.56 17.24
CA ASP A 15 9.55 -2.11 18.03
C ASP A 15 9.48 -2.69 19.46
N ASN A 16 10.64 -2.84 20.11
CA ASN A 16 10.73 -3.47 21.42
C ASN A 16 10.39 -2.53 22.59
N LYS A 17 10.39 -1.21 22.37
CA LYS A 17 10.16 -0.17 23.37
C LYS A 17 9.03 0.79 22.98
N ASP A 18 8.80 0.96 21.70
CA ASP A 18 7.73 1.77 21.14
C ASP A 18 6.63 0.88 20.58
N SER A 19 5.44 0.93 21.18
CA SER A 19 4.29 0.19 20.69
C SER A 19 3.62 0.84 19.49
N ASN A 20 4.00 2.07 19.14
CA ASN A 20 3.35 2.82 18.06
C ASN A 20 4.33 3.66 17.22
N PRO A 21 5.34 3.04 16.57
CA PRO A 21 6.26 3.77 15.69
C PRO A 21 5.51 4.56 14.61
N VAL A 22 6.02 5.74 14.27
CA VAL A 22 5.46 6.56 13.20
C VAL A 22 5.93 6.01 11.87
N VAL A 23 4.98 5.69 10.99
CA VAL A 23 5.29 5.19 9.65
C VAL A 23 4.94 6.23 8.60
N THR A 24 5.88 6.47 7.70
CA THR A 24 5.73 7.40 6.57
C THR A 24 5.93 6.65 5.27
N VAL A 25 5.09 6.95 4.29
CA VAL A 25 5.17 6.39 2.94
C VAL A 25 5.68 7.48 2.01
N GLY A 26 6.73 7.16 1.25
CA GLY A 26 7.27 8.03 0.22
C GLY A 26 6.30 8.25 -0.93
N SER A 27 6.67 9.17 -1.83
CA SER A 27 5.90 9.39 -3.06
C SER A 27 5.89 8.12 -3.92
N TYR A 28 4.74 7.81 -4.52
CA TYR A 28 4.60 6.73 -5.48
C TYR A 28 3.65 7.15 -6.61
N ASP A 29 3.88 6.62 -7.81
CA ASP A 29 3.07 6.94 -8.98
C ASP A 29 2.27 5.70 -9.42
N THR A 30 0.95 5.76 -9.32
CA THR A 30 0.07 4.71 -9.83
C THR A 30 -0.55 5.08 -11.18
N SER A 31 -0.07 6.13 -11.86
CA SER A 31 -0.59 6.64 -13.14
C SER A 31 -0.38 5.71 -14.33
N LYS A 32 0.42 4.65 -14.16
CA LYS A 32 0.65 3.60 -15.17
C LYS A 32 0.62 2.23 -14.50
N GLU A 33 0.15 1.25 -15.24
CA GLU A 33 0.26 -0.16 -14.87
C GLU A 33 1.72 -0.62 -14.84
N GLY A 34 1.99 -1.61 -14.00
CA GLY A 34 3.32 -2.20 -13.82
C GLY A 34 3.80 -2.20 -12.38
N ASP A 35 5.03 -2.68 -12.18
CA ASP A 35 5.66 -2.71 -10.86
C ASP A 35 6.26 -1.34 -10.53
N ILE A 36 5.88 -0.82 -9.37
CA ILE A 36 6.41 0.41 -8.80
C ILE A 36 7.19 0.11 -7.52
N GLN A 37 8.08 1.02 -7.15
CA GLN A 37 8.80 0.97 -5.88
C GLN A 37 8.27 2.04 -4.95
N VAL A 38 7.93 1.64 -3.73
CA VAL A 38 7.44 2.51 -2.67
C VAL A 38 8.42 2.44 -1.51
N GLU A 39 8.92 3.60 -1.09
CA GLU A 39 9.78 3.69 0.08
C GLU A 39 8.90 3.85 1.34
N VAL A 40 9.16 3.06 2.37
CA VAL A 40 8.47 3.14 3.65
C VAL A 40 9.50 3.31 4.75
N THR A 41 9.30 4.35 5.58
CA THR A 41 10.19 4.64 6.71
C THR A 41 9.40 4.58 8.01
N ALA A 42 9.89 3.77 8.95
CA ALA A 42 9.40 3.72 10.32
C ALA A 42 10.39 4.45 11.25
N THR A 43 9.87 5.31 12.12
CA THR A 43 10.63 6.05 13.13
C THR A 43 10.03 5.82 14.51
N ASP A 44 10.85 5.37 15.46
CA ASP A 44 10.43 5.18 16.85
C ASP A 44 10.41 6.52 17.62
N ALA A 45 9.80 6.52 18.81
CA ALA A 45 9.75 7.69 19.70
C ALA A 45 11.13 8.18 20.19
N SER A 46 12.17 7.36 20.06
CA SER A 46 13.56 7.71 20.39
C SER A 46 14.31 8.34 19.20
N GLY A 47 13.68 8.38 18.02
CA GLY A 47 14.25 8.91 16.78
C GLY A 47 15.03 7.89 15.94
N ASN A 48 15.08 6.62 16.32
CA ASN A 48 15.69 5.59 15.47
C ASN A 48 14.78 5.35 14.26
N SER A 49 15.38 5.22 13.07
CA SER A 49 14.61 5.05 11.83
C SER A 49 15.14 3.89 10.99
N THR A 50 14.23 3.17 10.33
CA THR A 50 14.54 2.15 9.33
C THR A 50 13.69 2.39 8.09
N THR A 51 14.32 2.23 6.93
CA THR A 51 13.68 2.43 5.62
C THR A 51 13.75 1.15 4.81
N VAL A 52 12.63 0.79 4.16
CA VAL A 52 12.52 -0.35 3.26
C VAL A 52 11.87 0.04 1.94
N THR A 53 12.24 -0.66 0.87
CA THR A 53 11.61 -0.49 -0.45
C THR A 53 10.69 -1.68 -0.72
N VAL A 54 9.42 -1.39 -1.00
CA VAL A 54 8.39 -2.38 -1.31
C VAL A 54 8.03 -2.31 -2.79
N SER A 55 8.02 -3.46 -3.45
CA SER A 55 7.53 -3.57 -4.84
C SER A 55 6.02 -3.78 -4.83
N VAL A 56 5.30 -2.87 -5.49
CA VAL A 56 3.84 -2.90 -5.59
C VAL A 56 3.46 -3.03 -7.05
N LYS A 57 2.55 -3.96 -7.37
CA LYS A 57 2.03 -4.13 -8.72
C LYS A 57 0.78 -3.27 -8.92
N VAL A 58 0.87 -2.27 -9.80
CA VAL A 58 -0.27 -1.49 -10.26
C VAL A 58 -0.98 -2.25 -11.37
N VAL A 59 -2.24 -2.61 -11.12
CA VAL A 59 -3.12 -3.24 -12.11
C VAL A 59 -4.11 -2.22 -12.66
N GLU A 60 -4.62 -2.47 -13.86
CA GLU A 60 -5.68 -1.64 -14.43
C GLU A 60 -6.89 -1.56 -13.50
N LYS A 61 -7.55 -0.40 -13.51
CA LYS A 61 -8.77 -0.23 -12.72
C LYS A 61 -9.87 -1.08 -13.35
N ASP A 62 -10.53 -1.91 -12.56
CA ASP A 62 -11.76 -2.55 -13.01
C ASP A 62 -12.80 -1.48 -13.34
N THR A 63 -13.27 -1.49 -14.59
CA THR A 63 -14.30 -0.59 -15.11
C THR A 63 -15.52 -1.34 -15.61
N GLU A 64 -15.52 -2.67 -15.56
CA GLU A 64 -16.63 -3.49 -16.03
C GLU A 64 -17.70 -3.61 -14.95
N ALA A 65 -18.93 -3.27 -15.33
CA ALA A 65 -20.07 -3.43 -14.44
C ALA A 65 -20.46 -4.93 -14.34
N PRO A 66 -20.95 -5.39 -13.18
CA PRO A 66 -21.46 -6.75 -13.06
C PRO A 66 -22.70 -6.95 -13.94
N VAL A 67 -22.75 -8.06 -14.67
CA VAL A 67 -23.92 -8.42 -15.50
C VAL A 67 -24.86 -9.32 -14.71
N VAL A 68 -26.13 -8.90 -14.59
CA VAL A 68 -27.20 -9.71 -13.99
C VAL A 68 -28.14 -10.19 -15.10
N THR A 69 -28.31 -11.50 -15.23
CA THR A 69 -29.26 -12.11 -16.18
C THR A 69 -30.31 -12.92 -15.41
N ALA A 70 -31.59 -12.69 -15.69
CA ALA A 70 -32.68 -13.48 -15.11
C ALA A 70 -32.74 -14.87 -15.75
N LYS A 71 -32.90 -15.92 -14.93
CA LYS A 71 -33.23 -17.26 -15.45
C LYS A 71 -34.69 -17.22 -15.93
N GLN A 72 -34.92 -17.60 -17.19
CA GLN A 72 -36.28 -17.86 -17.66
C GLN A 72 -36.84 -19.05 -16.88
N GLY A 73 -38.04 -18.87 -16.33
CA GLY A 73 -38.77 -19.91 -15.60
C GLY A 73 -39.32 -20.99 -16.51
#